data_AF-A0A412YJD5-F1
#
_entry.id   AF-A0A412YJD5-F1
#
_cell.length_a   1.000
_cell.length_b   1.000
_cell.length_c   1.000
_cell.angle_alpha   90.00
_cell.angle_beta   90.00
_cell.angle_gamma   90.00
#
_symmetry.space_group_name_H-M   'P 1'
#
loop_
_entity.id
_entity.type
_entity.pdbx_description
1 polymer ?
#
loop_
_entity_poly.entity_id
_entity_poly.type
_entity_poly.pdbx_seq_one_letter_code
_entity_poly.pdbx_strand_id
1 'polypeptide(L)'
;MIGAILGDIVGSVYEFSNIKTKDFPLFSQSSSYTDDSIMTIAVADWLLHGGDLAKVMQCYGKKYPCPMGGYGGSFARWLNEDYPKPYNSWGNGSAMRVSPVGWFFNSLEETLAVAQETAIITHNHPEGIKGAQATAAAIFLSRNEKSKEYIREFIETTFDYDLHRTCDEIRPAYRFNESCQGTVPEAIIAFLESNSFEDAIRLAISLGGDSDTLACIAGGIAESFYRYQIPYNLIKKVETILEPDLWKAVQEFRNDRQYKVFWRNI
;
A
#
# COMPACT_ATOMS: atom_id res chain seq x y z
N MET A 1 -0.59 4.51 6.46
CA MET A 1 0.33 5.03 5.44
C MET A 1 1.80 4.71 5.74
N ILE A 2 2.32 4.92 6.96
CA ILE A 2 3.76 4.70 7.22
C ILE A 2 4.16 3.23 7.10
N GLY A 3 3.25 2.31 7.41
CA GLY A 3 3.46 0.88 7.25
C GLY A 3 3.54 0.44 5.79
N ALA A 4 2.81 1.12 4.91
CA ALA A 4 2.90 0.88 3.47
C ALA A 4 4.28 1.28 2.94
N ILE A 5 4.73 2.50 3.27
CA ILE A 5 6.06 3.00 2.92
C ILE A 5 7.18 2.12 3.48
N LEU A 6 7.02 1.65 4.73
CA LEU A 6 7.98 0.73 5.34
C LEU A 6 8.01 -0.61 4.60
N GLY A 7 6.85 -1.16 4.27
CA GLY A 7 6.73 -2.39 3.50
C GLY A 7 7.41 -2.30 2.14
N ASP A 8 7.13 -1.24 1.39
CA ASP A 8 7.81 -0.90 0.14
C ASP A 8 9.34 -0.89 0.32
N ILE A 9 9.86 -0.04 1.23
CA ILE A 9 11.31 0.09 1.44
C ILE A 9 11.99 -1.24 1.79
N VAL A 10 11.36 -2.06 2.65
CA VAL A 10 11.88 -3.38 3.02
C VAL A 10 11.82 -4.35 1.84
N GLY A 11 10.71 -4.35 1.09
CA GLY A 11 10.47 -5.25 -0.04
C GLY A 11 11.29 -4.92 -1.30
N SER A 12 11.71 -3.67 -1.48
CA SER A 12 12.41 -3.16 -2.68
C SER A 12 13.60 -4.01 -3.12
N VAL A 13 14.42 -4.49 -2.18
CA VAL A 13 15.62 -5.30 -2.50
C VAL A 13 15.30 -6.74 -2.87
N TYR A 14 14.06 -7.19 -2.65
CA TYR A 14 13.61 -8.56 -2.85
C TYR A 14 12.73 -8.74 -4.10
N GLU A 15 12.28 -7.66 -4.75
CA GLU A 15 11.44 -7.71 -5.96
C GLU A 15 12.09 -8.54 -7.08
N PHE A 16 13.33 -8.23 -7.45
CA PHE A 16 14.11 -8.95 -8.47
C PHE A 16 15.10 -9.97 -7.90
N SER A 17 15.07 -10.17 -6.57
CA SER A 17 15.93 -11.11 -5.84
C SER A 17 15.13 -11.77 -4.73
N ASN A 18 14.06 -12.46 -5.14
CA ASN A 18 13.06 -13.02 -4.23
C ASN A 18 13.69 -13.92 -3.15
N ILE A 19 13.11 -13.84 -1.95
CA ILE A 19 13.43 -14.68 -0.81
C ILE A 19 12.19 -15.47 -0.40
N LYS A 20 12.34 -16.77 -0.16
CA LYS A 20 11.23 -17.69 0.17
C LYS A 20 11.24 -18.14 1.63
N THR A 21 11.75 -17.27 2.50
CA THR A 21 11.79 -17.46 3.96
C THR A 21 11.49 -16.13 4.65
N LYS A 22 11.06 -16.18 5.91
CA LYS A 22 10.86 -15.01 6.77
C LYS A 22 12.16 -14.52 7.41
N ASP A 23 13.21 -15.33 7.38
CA ASP A 23 14.51 -15.04 7.98
C ASP A 23 15.39 -14.25 7.00
N PHE A 24 15.36 -12.93 7.14
CA PHE A 24 16.14 -11.99 6.34
C PHE A 24 16.30 -10.63 7.05
N PRO A 25 17.34 -9.85 6.75
CA PRO A 25 17.48 -8.51 7.30
C PRO A 25 16.40 -7.57 6.72
N LEU A 26 15.62 -6.87 7.55
CA LEU A 26 14.60 -5.93 7.05
C LEU A 26 15.20 -4.78 6.22
N PHE A 27 16.42 -4.36 6.55
CA PHE A 27 17.08 -3.27 5.82
C PHE A 27 18.48 -3.71 5.40
N SER A 28 18.85 -3.31 4.19
CA SER A 28 20.20 -3.35 3.67
C SER A 28 20.65 -1.95 3.25
N GLN A 29 21.90 -1.82 2.78
CA GLN A 29 22.39 -0.56 2.20
C GLN A 29 21.66 -0.20 0.89
N SER A 30 21.06 -1.18 0.23
CA SER A 30 20.33 -1.01 -1.04
C SER A 30 18.84 -0.76 -0.85
N SER A 31 18.32 -0.85 0.39
CA SER A 31 16.90 -0.58 0.67
C SER A 31 16.58 0.88 0.38
N SER A 32 15.63 1.11 -0.51
CA SER A 32 15.14 2.44 -0.90
C SER A 32 13.64 2.38 -1.15
N TYR A 33 12.99 3.54 -1.18
CA TYR A 33 11.59 3.64 -1.59
C TYR A 33 11.43 3.48 -3.11
N THR A 34 10.26 3.00 -3.54
CA THR A 34 9.90 2.80 -4.95
C THR A 34 8.78 3.77 -5.35
N ASP A 35 8.11 3.53 -6.49
CA ASP A 35 6.93 4.29 -6.88
C ASP A 35 5.73 4.07 -5.95
N ASP A 36 5.66 2.96 -5.23
CA ASP A 36 4.68 2.69 -4.17
C ASP A 36 4.61 3.82 -3.16
N SER A 37 5.74 4.16 -2.54
CA SER A 37 5.83 5.22 -1.55
C SER A 37 5.54 6.58 -2.15
N ILE A 38 6.08 6.88 -3.34
CA ILE A 38 5.90 8.20 -3.98
C ILE A 38 4.42 8.42 -4.30
N MET A 39 3.74 7.41 -4.86
CA MET A 39 2.32 7.50 -5.20
C MET A 39 1.43 7.46 -3.97
N THR A 40 1.81 6.70 -2.94
CA THR A 40 1.15 6.74 -1.62
C THR A 40 1.18 8.16 -1.04
N ILE A 41 2.34 8.83 -1.09
CA ILE A 41 2.51 10.19 -0.59
C ILE A 41 1.73 11.20 -1.43
N ALA A 42 1.74 11.04 -2.76
CA ALA A 42 0.94 11.89 -3.65
C ALA A 42 -0.57 11.81 -3.36
N VAL A 43 -1.10 10.61 -3.10
CA VAL A 43 -2.50 10.43 -2.69
C VAL A 43 -2.77 11.08 -1.32
N ALA A 44 -1.84 10.95 -0.37
CA ALA A 44 -1.97 11.57 0.93
C ALA A 44 -2.00 13.11 0.87
N ASP A 45 -1.11 13.68 0.06
CA ASP A 45 -1.03 15.12 -0.21
C ASP A 45 -2.32 15.65 -0.85
N TRP A 46 -2.84 14.95 -1.86
CA TRP A 46 -4.12 15.27 -2.49
C TRP A 46 -5.29 15.21 -1.50
N LEU A 47 -5.34 14.21 -0.60
CA LEU A 47 -6.41 14.13 0.40
C LEU A 47 -6.39 15.32 1.37
N LEU A 48 -5.20 15.82 1.73
CA LEU A 48 -5.06 16.95 2.65
C LEU A 48 -5.38 18.29 1.99
N HIS A 49 -4.92 18.49 0.76
CA HIS A 49 -4.88 19.80 0.12
C HIS A 49 -5.86 19.95 -1.04
N GLY A 50 -6.47 18.84 -1.48
CA GLY A 50 -7.40 18.80 -2.60
C GLY A 50 -6.72 19.02 -3.96
N GLY A 51 -7.51 19.45 -4.93
CA GLY A 51 -7.05 19.71 -6.30
C GLY A 51 -7.24 18.51 -7.24
N ASP A 52 -6.55 18.56 -8.37
CA ASP A 52 -6.60 17.56 -9.43
C ASP A 52 -5.61 16.43 -9.11
N LEU A 53 -6.13 15.27 -8.69
CA LEU A 53 -5.31 14.13 -8.29
C LEU A 53 -4.33 13.69 -9.37
N ALA A 54 -4.74 13.72 -10.65
CA ALA A 54 -3.86 13.30 -11.73
C ALA A 54 -2.63 14.23 -11.82
N LYS A 55 -2.85 15.54 -11.69
CA LYS A 55 -1.76 16.52 -11.67
C LYS A 55 -0.87 16.41 -10.44
N VAL A 56 -1.45 16.12 -9.26
CA VAL A 56 -0.66 15.88 -8.04
C VAL A 56 0.26 14.67 -8.25
N MET A 57 -0.29 13.55 -8.71
CA MET A 57 0.50 12.34 -8.99
C MET A 57 1.57 12.56 -10.06
N GLN A 58 1.25 13.26 -11.16
CA GLN A 58 2.24 13.63 -12.17
C GLN A 58 3.34 14.54 -11.60
N CYS A 59 3.01 15.47 -10.71
CA CYS A 59 3.99 16.35 -10.07
C CYS A 59 5.02 15.56 -9.25
N TYR A 60 4.54 14.67 -8.36
CA TYR A 60 5.41 13.80 -7.58
C TYR A 60 6.22 12.85 -8.49
N GLY A 61 5.56 12.21 -9.46
CA GLY A 61 6.24 11.26 -10.36
C GLY A 61 7.31 11.91 -11.24
N LYS A 62 7.09 13.13 -11.74
CA LYS A 62 8.09 13.90 -12.50
C LYS A 62 9.23 14.42 -11.61
N LYS A 63 8.94 14.72 -10.33
CA LYS A 63 9.94 15.17 -9.37
C LYS A 63 10.89 14.05 -8.96
N TYR A 64 10.38 12.81 -8.88
CA TYR A 64 11.15 11.60 -8.57
C TYR A 64 11.06 10.62 -9.74
N PRO A 65 11.76 10.88 -10.87
CA PRO A 65 11.58 10.11 -12.10
C PRO A 65 12.22 8.72 -12.08
N CYS A 66 13.16 8.48 -11.16
CA CYS A 66 13.94 7.23 -11.08
C CYS A 66 13.87 6.63 -9.67
N PRO A 67 12.68 6.24 -9.16
CA PRO A 67 12.62 5.44 -7.94
C PRO A 67 13.33 4.09 -8.13
N MET A 68 13.64 3.41 -7.04
CA MET A 68 14.09 2.02 -7.10
C MET A 68 13.01 1.16 -7.79
N GLY A 69 13.42 0.19 -8.61
CA GLY A 69 12.51 -0.61 -9.46
C GLY A 69 11.99 0.15 -10.70
N GLY A 70 11.63 1.42 -10.51
CA GLY A 70 11.10 2.30 -11.55
C GLY A 70 9.59 2.13 -11.75
N TYR A 71 8.96 3.11 -12.38
CA TYR A 71 7.52 3.05 -12.66
C TYR A 71 7.18 1.99 -13.71
N GLY A 72 6.04 1.31 -13.52
CA GLY A 72 5.47 0.43 -14.55
C GLY A 72 5.29 1.15 -15.90
N GLY A 73 5.63 0.48 -17.01
CA GLY A 73 5.83 1.16 -18.31
C GLY A 73 4.64 1.99 -18.83
N SER A 74 3.40 1.52 -18.64
CA SER A 74 2.21 2.30 -19.01
C SER A 74 1.99 3.49 -18.07
N PHE A 75 2.29 3.34 -16.78
CA PHE A 75 2.21 4.43 -15.81
C PHE A 75 3.28 5.49 -16.06
N ALA A 76 4.51 5.07 -16.40
CA ALA A 76 5.58 5.98 -16.82
C ALA A 76 5.19 6.82 -18.04
N ARG A 77 4.47 6.24 -19.01
CA ARG A 77 3.90 7.01 -20.14
C ARG A 77 2.85 8.01 -19.65
N TRP A 78 1.89 7.55 -18.85
CA TRP A 78 0.83 8.39 -18.27
C TRP A 78 1.40 9.57 -17.46
N LEU A 79 2.51 9.37 -16.73
CA LEU A 79 3.18 10.44 -15.99
C LEU A 79 3.66 11.57 -16.90
N ASN A 80 4.02 11.28 -18.15
CA ASN A 80 4.62 12.23 -19.08
C ASN A 80 3.62 12.82 -20.09
N GLU A 81 2.35 12.42 -20.05
CA GLU A 81 1.31 12.99 -20.91
C GLU A 81 0.83 14.37 -20.40
N ASP A 82 0.58 15.31 -21.30
CA ASP A 82 0.02 16.63 -20.92
C ASP A 82 -1.45 16.53 -20.49
N TYR A 83 -2.19 15.59 -21.08
CA TYR A 83 -3.62 15.34 -20.83
C TYR A 83 -3.84 13.84 -20.62
N PRO A 84 -3.38 13.30 -19.49
CA PRO A 84 -3.35 11.86 -19.29
C PRO A 84 -4.76 11.27 -19.25
N LYS A 85 -4.95 10.11 -19.89
CA LYS A 85 -6.17 9.32 -19.80
C LYS A 85 -5.90 7.97 -19.13
N PRO A 86 -6.88 7.41 -18.40
CA PRO A 86 -6.71 6.07 -17.86
C PRO A 86 -6.62 5.04 -19.00
N TYR A 87 -5.87 3.97 -18.77
CA TYR A 87 -5.43 3.04 -19.81
C TYR A 87 -5.89 1.59 -19.54
N ASN A 88 -7.03 1.42 -18.88
CA ASN A 88 -7.69 0.14 -18.60
C ASN A 88 -6.79 -0.89 -17.91
N SER A 89 -5.93 -0.43 -17.01
CA SER A 89 -5.03 -1.30 -16.25
C SER A 89 -5.79 -2.05 -15.15
N TRP A 90 -5.53 -3.35 -15.06
CA TRP A 90 -5.93 -4.24 -13.96
C TRP A 90 -4.81 -4.44 -12.92
N GLY A 91 -3.70 -3.70 -13.06
CA GLY A 91 -2.52 -3.86 -12.23
C GLY A 91 -2.66 -3.39 -10.77
N ASN A 92 -1.79 -3.93 -9.93
CA ASN A 92 -1.70 -3.68 -8.48
C ASN A 92 -1.28 -2.24 -8.13
N GLY A 93 -0.82 -1.45 -9.10
CA GLY A 93 -0.42 -0.05 -8.91
C GLY A 93 -1.51 0.90 -8.40
N SER A 94 -2.77 0.47 -8.50
CA SER A 94 -3.91 1.13 -7.86
C SER A 94 -4.01 0.83 -6.36
N ALA A 95 -3.76 -0.42 -5.96
CA ALA A 95 -3.83 -0.89 -4.59
C ALA A 95 -2.61 -0.46 -3.75
N MET A 96 -1.42 -0.41 -4.35
CA MET A 96 -0.17 -0.05 -3.65
C MET A 96 -0.22 1.35 -3.01
N ARG A 97 -0.92 2.30 -3.65
CA ARG A 97 -0.95 3.71 -3.25
C ARG A 97 -2.18 4.13 -2.45
N VAL A 98 -3.15 3.25 -2.27
CA VAL A 98 -4.47 3.60 -1.71
C VAL A 98 -4.48 3.71 -0.17
N SER A 99 -3.37 3.32 0.48
CA SER A 99 -3.31 3.24 1.95
C SER A 99 -3.77 4.51 2.71
N PRO A 100 -3.51 5.75 2.24
CA PRO A 100 -3.98 6.96 2.93
C PRO A 100 -5.52 7.09 2.94
N VAL A 101 -6.20 6.66 1.88
CA VAL A 101 -7.68 6.68 1.78
C VAL A 101 -8.30 5.86 2.91
N GLY A 102 -7.74 4.68 3.17
CA GLY A 102 -8.16 3.80 4.25
C GLY A 102 -8.12 4.45 5.63
N TRP A 103 -7.31 5.50 5.84
CA TRP A 103 -7.18 6.30 7.07
C TRP A 103 -8.01 7.60 7.10
N PHE A 104 -8.45 8.09 5.94
CA PHE A 104 -8.87 9.49 5.83
C PHE A 104 -10.34 9.71 6.19
N PHE A 105 -11.22 8.80 5.78
CA PHE A 105 -12.68 9.00 5.88
C PHE A 105 -13.26 8.40 7.17
N ASN A 106 -14.55 8.61 7.43
CA ASN A 106 -15.21 8.13 8.65
C ASN A 106 -16.26 7.05 8.39
N SER A 107 -16.63 6.84 7.14
CA SER A 107 -17.51 5.76 6.71
C SER A 107 -16.79 4.84 5.73
N LEU A 108 -17.19 3.57 5.72
CA LEU A 108 -16.69 2.60 4.76
C LEU A 108 -17.15 2.96 3.34
N GLU A 109 -18.39 3.44 3.19
CA GLU A 109 -18.95 3.87 1.91
C GLU A 109 -18.09 4.96 1.25
N GLU A 110 -17.78 6.03 1.98
CA GLU A 110 -16.92 7.12 1.49
C GLU A 110 -15.49 6.63 1.23
N THR A 111 -14.95 5.75 2.08
CA THR A 111 -13.65 5.12 1.85
C THR A 111 -13.60 4.36 0.53
N LEU A 112 -14.64 3.58 0.22
CA LEU A 112 -14.73 2.80 -1.01
C LEU A 112 -14.91 3.69 -2.25
N ALA A 113 -15.73 4.74 -2.14
CA ALA A 113 -15.96 5.70 -3.21
C ALA A 113 -14.66 6.43 -3.60
N VAL A 114 -13.91 6.91 -2.61
CA VAL A 114 -12.65 7.62 -2.86
C VAL A 114 -11.54 6.66 -3.26
N ALA A 115 -11.52 5.42 -2.75
CA ALA A 115 -10.58 4.41 -3.24
C ALA A 115 -10.76 4.16 -4.75
N GLN A 116 -12.00 4.08 -5.21
CA GLN A 116 -12.31 4.01 -6.64
C GLN A 116 -11.83 5.26 -7.39
N GLU A 117 -12.05 6.46 -6.87
CA GLU A 117 -11.57 7.71 -7.48
C GLU A 117 -10.05 7.70 -7.69
N THR A 118 -9.29 7.24 -6.70
CA THR A 118 -7.82 7.12 -6.81
C THR A 118 -7.36 6.06 -7.81
N ALA A 119 -8.19 5.05 -8.09
CA ALA A 119 -7.87 3.99 -9.04
C ALA A 119 -8.17 4.42 -10.49
N ILE A 120 -9.38 4.95 -10.76
CA ILE A 120 -9.90 5.14 -12.12
C ILE A 120 -9.10 6.11 -12.98
N ILE A 121 -8.25 6.97 -12.39
CA ILE A 121 -7.41 7.90 -13.14
C ILE A 121 -6.30 7.22 -13.96
N THR A 122 -5.97 5.96 -13.63
CA THR A 122 -4.94 5.15 -14.33
C THR A 122 -5.41 3.70 -14.56
N HIS A 123 -6.08 3.11 -13.57
CA HIS A 123 -6.52 1.72 -13.49
C HIS A 123 -8.05 1.63 -13.50
N ASN A 124 -8.69 2.07 -14.59
CA ASN A 124 -10.15 2.03 -14.73
C ASN A 124 -10.72 0.64 -15.12
N HIS A 125 -9.91 -0.41 -15.08
CA HIS A 125 -10.42 -1.78 -15.17
C HIS A 125 -11.12 -2.18 -13.85
N PRO A 126 -12.22 -2.94 -13.87
CA PRO A 126 -12.92 -3.37 -12.65
C PRO A 126 -12.00 -3.99 -11.58
N GLU A 127 -11.07 -4.83 -12.00
CA GLU A 127 -10.11 -5.48 -11.08
C GLU A 127 -9.08 -4.51 -10.46
N GLY A 128 -8.70 -3.44 -11.17
CA GLY A 128 -7.87 -2.38 -10.61
C GLY A 128 -8.61 -1.63 -9.50
N ILE A 129 -9.85 -1.24 -9.78
CA ILE A 129 -10.75 -0.60 -8.81
C ILE A 129 -10.99 -1.51 -7.60
N LYS A 130 -11.28 -2.79 -7.85
CA LYS A 130 -11.53 -3.82 -6.84
C LYS A 130 -10.34 -3.95 -5.88
N GLY A 131 -9.13 -4.02 -6.40
CA GLY A 131 -7.92 -4.12 -5.58
C GLY A 131 -7.71 -2.90 -4.68
N ALA A 132 -7.88 -1.69 -5.23
CA ALA A 132 -7.79 -0.46 -4.45
C ALA A 132 -8.86 -0.40 -3.33
N GLN A 133 -10.10 -0.75 -3.65
CA GLN A 133 -11.20 -0.78 -2.70
C GLN A 133 -11.00 -1.82 -1.60
N ALA A 134 -10.58 -3.04 -1.95
CA ALA A 134 -10.32 -4.10 -0.97
C ALA A 134 -9.20 -3.72 0.02
N THR A 135 -8.09 -3.18 -0.49
CA THR A 135 -6.99 -2.69 0.35
C THR A 135 -7.45 -1.55 1.28
N ALA A 136 -8.15 -0.56 0.75
CA ALA A 136 -8.67 0.56 1.56
C ALA A 136 -9.69 0.09 2.60
N ALA A 137 -10.56 -0.86 2.26
CA ALA A 137 -11.52 -1.46 3.18
C ALA A 137 -10.83 -2.23 4.31
N ALA A 138 -9.84 -3.05 4.00
CA ALA A 138 -9.07 -3.79 5.00
C ALA A 138 -8.40 -2.84 6.00
N ILE A 139 -7.84 -1.73 5.54
CA ILE A 139 -7.27 -0.66 6.38
C ILE A 139 -8.36 0.02 7.23
N PHE A 140 -9.49 0.38 6.63
CA PHE A 140 -10.60 1.00 7.33
C PHE A 140 -11.15 0.10 8.44
N LEU A 141 -11.39 -1.17 8.15
CA LEU A 141 -11.95 -2.13 9.11
C LEU A 141 -10.95 -2.41 10.23
N SER A 142 -9.67 -2.60 9.90
CA SER A 142 -8.59 -2.78 10.88
C SER A 142 -8.51 -1.60 11.85
N ARG A 143 -8.56 -0.36 11.32
CA ARG A 143 -8.54 0.84 12.17
C ARG A 143 -9.85 1.06 12.95
N ASN A 144 -10.92 0.37 12.61
CA ASN A 144 -12.17 0.37 13.39
C ASN A 144 -12.28 -0.89 14.27
N GLU A 145 -11.13 -1.47 14.63
CA GLU A 145 -11.00 -2.56 15.61
C GLU A 145 -11.80 -3.81 15.26
N LYS A 146 -12.01 -4.05 13.97
CA LYS A 146 -12.58 -5.32 13.49
C LYS A 146 -11.54 -6.43 13.58
N SER A 147 -12.02 -7.63 13.93
CA SER A 147 -11.16 -8.81 13.98
C SER A 147 -10.71 -9.21 12.57
N LYS A 148 -9.65 -10.01 12.49
CA LYS A 148 -9.15 -10.53 11.21
C LYS A 148 -10.18 -11.42 10.53
N GLU A 149 -10.98 -12.17 11.29
CA GLU A 149 -12.07 -12.99 10.79
C GLU A 149 -13.13 -12.13 10.11
N TYR A 150 -13.56 -11.05 10.76
CA TYR A 150 -14.51 -10.11 10.16
C TYR A 150 -13.95 -9.49 8.87
N ILE A 151 -12.68 -9.08 8.89
CA ILE A 151 -12.03 -8.50 7.70
C ILE A 151 -12.01 -9.51 6.55
N ARG A 152 -11.64 -10.77 6.83
CA ARG A 152 -11.65 -11.85 5.84
C ARG A 152 -13.03 -12.02 5.21
N GLU A 153 -14.05 -12.25 6.03
CA GLU A 153 -15.43 -12.47 5.58
C GLU A 153 -15.97 -11.29 4.77
N PHE A 154 -15.68 -10.06 5.21
CA PHE A 154 -16.09 -8.86 4.49
C PHE A 154 -15.44 -8.78 3.10
N ILE A 155 -14.13 -9.01 3.01
CA ILE A 155 -13.39 -8.93 1.75
C ILE A 155 -13.84 -10.02 0.79
N GLU A 156 -14.01 -11.25 1.25
CA GLU A 156 -14.55 -12.38 0.47
C GLU A 156 -15.94 -12.06 -0.07
N THR A 157 -16.85 -11.63 0.79
CA THR A 157 -18.25 -11.35 0.41
C THR A 157 -18.35 -10.18 -0.56
N THR A 158 -17.51 -9.15 -0.40
CA THR A 158 -17.64 -7.90 -1.16
C THR A 158 -16.84 -7.90 -2.46
N PHE A 159 -15.68 -8.56 -2.48
CA PHE A 159 -14.71 -8.46 -3.57
C PHE A 159 -14.37 -9.81 -4.22
N ASP A 160 -14.93 -10.92 -3.74
CA ASP A 160 -14.76 -12.26 -4.31
C ASP A 160 -13.28 -12.68 -4.41
N TYR A 161 -12.51 -12.35 -3.37
CA TYR A 161 -11.13 -12.81 -3.21
C TYR A 161 -11.08 -14.05 -2.32
N ASP A 162 -10.38 -15.09 -2.74
CA ASP A 162 -10.11 -16.27 -1.90
C ASP A 162 -9.00 -15.98 -0.88
N LEU A 163 -9.38 -15.92 0.40
CA LEU A 163 -8.50 -15.63 1.54
C LEU A 163 -8.38 -16.80 2.52
N HIS A 164 -8.79 -18.01 2.11
CA HIS A 164 -8.71 -19.22 2.93
C HIS A 164 -7.40 -19.99 2.75
N ARG A 165 -6.63 -19.66 1.71
CA ARG A 165 -5.27 -20.16 1.50
C ARG A 165 -4.33 -19.65 2.58
N THR A 166 -3.25 -20.39 2.81
CA THR A 166 -2.17 -20.01 3.72
C THR A 166 -0.93 -19.54 2.98
N CYS A 167 -0.12 -18.73 3.64
CA CYS A 167 1.18 -18.29 3.18
C CYS A 167 2.11 -19.47 2.86
N ASP A 168 2.02 -20.57 3.63
CA ASP A 168 2.80 -21.79 3.38
C ASP A 168 2.35 -22.53 2.11
N GLU A 169 1.06 -22.51 1.78
CA GLU A 169 0.54 -23.06 0.52
C GLU A 169 0.90 -22.18 -0.69
N ILE A 170 0.90 -20.85 -0.53
CA ILE A 170 1.16 -19.88 -1.60
C ILE A 170 2.66 -19.81 -1.94
N ARG A 171 3.52 -19.75 -0.92
CA ARG A 171 4.95 -19.43 -1.03
C ARG A 171 5.73 -20.25 -2.07
N PRO A 172 5.56 -21.58 -2.20
CA PRO A 172 6.34 -22.39 -3.14
C PRO A 172 6.09 -22.01 -4.61
N ALA A 173 4.84 -21.70 -4.97
CA ALA A 173 4.42 -21.50 -6.35
C ALA A 173 4.34 -20.02 -6.76
N TYR A 174 4.18 -19.08 -5.81
CA TYR A 174 4.01 -17.67 -6.11
C TYR A 174 5.23 -17.06 -6.82
N ARG A 175 5.00 -16.21 -7.82
CA ARG A 175 6.00 -15.55 -8.66
C ARG A 175 5.58 -14.10 -8.91
N PHE A 176 6.44 -13.34 -9.58
CA PHE A 176 6.13 -11.96 -9.94
C PHE A 176 4.77 -11.87 -10.64
N ASN A 177 3.93 -10.96 -10.15
CA ASN A 177 2.56 -10.78 -10.63
C ASN A 177 2.17 -9.33 -10.41
N GLU A 178 2.00 -8.60 -11.51
CA GLU A 178 1.60 -7.20 -11.50
C GLU A 178 0.08 -6.98 -11.36
N SER A 179 -0.74 -8.03 -11.26
CA SER A 179 -2.22 -7.93 -11.21
C SER A 179 -2.75 -7.65 -9.82
N CYS A 180 -3.83 -6.86 -9.71
CA CYS A 180 -4.58 -6.78 -8.46
C CYS A 180 -5.03 -8.17 -7.97
N GLN A 181 -5.48 -9.04 -8.88
CA GLN A 181 -6.04 -10.36 -8.54
C GLN A 181 -5.00 -11.34 -8.00
N GLY A 182 -3.73 -11.17 -8.34
CA GLY A 182 -2.65 -12.00 -7.87
C GLY A 182 -1.82 -11.38 -6.76
N THR A 183 -1.89 -10.07 -6.54
CA THR A 183 -1.13 -9.39 -5.47
C THR A 183 -1.98 -9.10 -4.24
N VAL A 184 -3.20 -8.57 -4.43
CA VAL A 184 -4.01 -8.04 -3.32
C VAL A 184 -4.47 -9.15 -2.36
N PRO A 185 -5.05 -10.29 -2.81
CA PRO A 185 -5.43 -11.35 -1.87
C PRO A 185 -4.24 -11.87 -1.07
N GLU A 186 -3.08 -12.00 -1.68
CA GLU A 186 -1.85 -12.56 -1.14
C GLU A 186 -1.26 -11.64 -0.07
N ALA A 187 -1.27 -10.33 -0.32
CA ALA A 187 -0.93 -9.33 0.68
C ALA A 187 -1.91 -9.32 1.87
N ILE A 188 -3.22 -9.46 1.60
CA ILE A 188 -4.23 -9.56 2.65
C ILE A 188 -4.04 -10.83 3.48
N ILE A 189 -3.79 -11.99 2.85
CA ILE A 189 -3.49 -13.26 3.54
C ILE A 189 -2.25 -13.14 4.41
N ALA A 190 -1.17 -12.53 3.92
CA ALA A 190 0.03 -12.27 4.71
C ALA A 190 -0.28 -11.42 5.96
N PHE A 191 -1.15 -10.41 5.84
CA PHE A 191 -1.66 -9.68 7.00
C PHE A 191 -2.51 -10.59 7.92
N LEU A 192 -3.44 -11.36 7.37
CA LEU A 192 -4.35 -12.19 8.16
C LEU A 192 -3.60 -13.24 8.99
N GLU A 193 -2.53 -13.82 8.49
CA GLU A 193 -1.70 -14.80 9.21
C GLU A 193 -0.63 -14.21 10.12
N SER A 194 -0.35 -12.91 10.01
CA SER A 194 0.69 -12.27 10.82
C SER A 194 0.35 -12.23 12.31
N ASN A 195 1.37 -12.18 13.17
CA ASN A 195 1.18 -11.98 14.62
C ASN A 195 1.72 -10.63 15.12
N SER A 196 2.38 -9.88 14.24
CA SER A 196 2.89 -8.53 14.52
C SER A 196 3.04 -7.76 13.21
N PHE A 197 3.34 -6.46 13.32
CA PHE A 197 3.62 -5.64 12.15
C PHE A 197 4.82 -6.16 11.34
N GLU A 198 5.94 -6.45 12.01
CA GLU A 198 7.12 -7.01 11.35
C GLU A 198 6.82 -8.38 10.73
N ASP A 199 6.03 -9.20 11.42
CA ASP A 199 5.64 -10.52 10.92
C ASP A 199 4.83 -10.43 9.63
N ALA A 200 3.94 -9.44 9.48
CA ALA A 200 3.18 -9.20 8.25
C ALA A 200 4.09 -8.86 7.07
N ILE A 201 5.06 -7.96 7.28
CA ILE A 201 6.05 -7.60 6.25
C ILE A 201 6.89 -8.82 5.87
N ARG A 202 7.35 -9.60 6.86
CA ARG A 202 8.13 -10.82 6.62
C ARG A 202 7.34 -11.87 5.86
N LEU A 203 6.06 -12.08 6.20
CA LEU A 203 5.19 -13.01 5.50
C LEU A 203 5.01 -12.58 4.04
N ALA A 204 4.65 -11.32 3.79
CA ALA A 204 4.43 -10.79 2.45
C ALA A 204 5.67 -10.96 1.56
N ILE A 205 6.84 -10.52 2.03
CA ILE A 205 8.10 -10.65 1.27
C ILE A 205 8.50 -12.11 1.10
N SER A 206 8.24 -12.97 2.09
CA SER A 206 8.55 -14.40 1.97
C SER A 206 7.76 -15.09 0.86
N LEU A 207 6.62 -14.54 0.43
CA LEU A 207 5.88 -15.04 -0.72
C LEU A 207 6.67 -14.82 -2.02
N GLY A 208 7.62 -13.87 -2.08
CA GLY A 208 8.35 -13.48 -3.27
C GLY A 208 7.48 -12.78 -4.32
N GLY A 209 7.94 -12.73 -5.56
CA GLY A 209 7.28 -11.97 -6.63
C GLY A 209 7.50 -10.46 -6.47
N ASP A 210 6.45 -9.69 -6.75
CA ASP A 210 6.39 -8.23 -6.61
C ASP A 210 6.39 -7.85 -5.12
N SER A 211 7.58 -7.88 -4.51
CA SER A 211 7.77 -8.03 -3.07
C SER A 211 7.60 -6.72 -2.31
N ASP A 212 8.03 -5.63 -2.91
CA ASP A 212 7.71 -4.25 -2.50
C ASP A 212 6.21 -4.00 -2.52
N THR A 213 5.51 -4.27 -3.62
CA THR A 213 4.06 -4.03 -3.70
C THR A 213 3.28 -4.88 -2.70
N LEU A 214 3.60 -6.17 -2.60
CA LEU A 214 3.00 -7.07 -1.60
C LEU A 214 3.18 -6.54 -0.18
N ALA A 215 4.42 -6.17 0.17
CA ALA A 215 4.75 -5.68 1.50
C ALA A 215 4.15 -4.30 1.77
N CYS A 216 4.03 -3.45 0.75
CA CYS A 216 3.39 -2.14 0.82
C CYS A 216 1.90 -2.28 1.19
N ILE A 217 1.18 -3.14 0.49
CA ILE A 217 -0.25 -3.41 0.77
C ILE A 217 -0.40 -4.05 2.16
N ALA A 218 0.34 -5.13 2.44
CA ALA A 218 0.26 -5.84 3.72
C ALA A 218 0.65 -4.93 4.90
N GLY A 219 1.69 -4.11 4.72
CA GLY A 219 2.19 -3.16 5.70
C GLY A 219 1.20 -2.03 5.99
N GLY A 220 0.51 -1.53 4.97
CA GLY A 220 -0.57 -0.54 5.14
C GLY A 220 -1.71 -1.06 6.00
N ILE A 221 -2.13 -2.32 5.78
CA ILE A 221 -3.16 -2.99 6.58
C ILE A 221 -2.64 -3.27 7.99
N ALA A 222 -1.45 -3.87 8.11
CA ALA A 222 -0.84 -4.23 9.39
C ALA A 222 -0.62 -3.01 10.30
N GLU A 223 -0.20 -1.86 9.77
CA GLU A 223 -0.10 -0.62 10.54
C GLU A 223 -1.43 -0.24 11.20
N SER A 224 -2.51 -0.35 10.45
CA SER A 224 -3.84 0.05 10.92
C SER A 224 -4.43 -0.88 11.97
N PHE A 225 -4.00 -2.14 11.97
CA PHE A 225 -4.39 -3.16 12.95
C PHE A 225 -3.49 -3.12 14.19
N TYR A 226 -2.17 -3.08 14.02
CA TYR A 226 -1.21 -3.20 15.13
C TYR A 226 -0.85 -1.86 15.80
N ARG A 227 -1.09 -0.70 15.16
CA ARG A 227 -1.07 0.70 15.63
C ARG A 227 0.03 1.14 16.60
N TYR A 228 0.10 0.54 17.78
CA TYR A 228 1.02 0.82 18.87
C TYR A 228 2.29 -0.05 18.86
N GLN A 229 2.35 -1.05 17.98
CA GLN A 229 3.43 -2.02 17.97
C GLN A 229 4.45 -1.81 16.84
N ILE A 230 4.34 -0.72 16.06
CA ILE A 230 5.40 -0.40 15.08
C ILE A 230 6.61 0.15 15.86
N PRO A 231 7.75 -0.54 15.85
CA PRO A 231 8.93 -0.08 16.58
C PRO A 231 9.43 1.27 16.04
N TYR A 232 9.72 2.21 16.95
CA TYR A 232 10.14 3.57 16.59
C TYR A 232 11.38 3.60 15.67
N ASN A 233 12.32 2.67 15.86
CA ASN A 233 13.50 2.54 15.02
C ASN A 233 13.15 2.24 13.55
N LEU A 234 12.05 1.52 13.26
CA LEU A 234 11.63 1.31 11.88
C LEU A 234 11.09 2.60 11.26
N ILE A 235 10.29 3.37 12.00
CA ILE A 235 9.80 4.68 11.56
C ILE A 235 10.98 5.63 11.32
N LYS A 236 11.97 5.64 12.22
CA LYS A 236 13.17 6.45 12.06
C LYS A 236 13.98 6.04 10.83
N LYS A 237 14.01 4.75 10.51
CA LYS A 237 14.68 4.26 9.30
C LYS A 237 14.00 4.77 8.03
N VAL A 238 12.67 4.79 7.99
CA VAL A 238 11.92 5.42 6.88
C VAL A 238 12.25 6.90 6.74
N GLU A 239 12.24 7.65 7.85
CA GLU A 239 12.64 9.08 7.85
C GLU A 239 14.05 9.30 7.27
N THR A 240 14.99 8.40 7.55
CA THR A 240 16.36 8.53 7.02
C THR A 240 16.51 8.13 5.55
N ILE A 241 15.57 7.37 5.00
CA ILE A 241 15.60 6.87 3.62
C ILE A 241 14.82 7.79 2.67
N LEU A 242 13.69 8.35 3.14
CA LEU A 242 12.92 9.29 2.34
C LEU A 242 13.62 10.63 2.17
N GLU A 243 13.37 11.26 1.03
CA GLU A 243 13.77 12.65 0.79
C GLU A 243 13.06 13.59 1.79
N PRO A 244 13.70 14.69 2.22
CA PRO A 244 13.18 15.52 3.32
C PRO A 244 11.74 16.04 3.11
N ASP A 245 11.36 16.33 1.87
CA ASP A 245 10.05 16.83 1.52
C ASP A 245 8.99 15.72 1.36
N LEU A 246 9.38 14.53 0.90
CA LEU A 246 8.53 13.33 0.98
C LEU A 246 8.22 13.02 2.45
N TRP A 247 9.23 13.05 3.32
CA TRP A 247 9.03 12.85 4.75
C TRP A 247 8.13 13.93 5.37
N LYS A 248 8.27 15.19 4.95
CA LYS A 248 7.42 16.29 5.41
C LYS A 248 5.94 16.02 5.11
N ALA A 249 5.60 15.58 3.89
CA ALA A 249 4.23 15.22 3.53
C ALA A 249 3.71 14.04 4.37
N VAL A 250 4.57 13.05 4.63
CA VAL A 250 4.25 11.93 5.53
C VAL A 250 3.94 12.42 6.95
N GLN A 251 4.74 13.34 7.50
CA GLN A 251 4.53 13.91 8.82
C GLN A 251 3.23 14.71 8.89
N GLU A 252 2.94 15.52 7.88
CA GLU A 252 1.73 16.32 7.81
C GLU A 252 0.47 15.45 7.87
N PHE A 253 0.41 14.41 7.03
CA PHE A 253 -0.70 13.45 7.03
C PHE A 253 -0.84 12.75 8.39
N ARG A 254 0.27 12.26 8.96
CA ARG A 254 0.25 11.56 10.25
C ARG A 254 -0.24 12.47 11.38
N ASN A 255 0.20 13.72 11.41
CA ASN A 255 -0.23 14.68 12.41
C ASN A 255 -1.74 14.94 12.31
N ASP A 256 -2.24 15.28 11.11
CA ASP A 256 -3.68 15.53 10.89
C ASP A 256 -4.55 14.33 11.31
N ARG A 257 -4.08 13.10 11.04
CA ARG A 257 -4.79 11.87 11.45
C ARG A 257 -4.70 11.60 12.95
N GLN A 258 -3.55 11.83 13.60
CA GLN A 258 -3.42 11.67 15.06
C GLN A 258 -4.28 12.67 15.82
N TYR A 259 -4.31 13.94 15.41
CA TYR A 259 -5.16 14.96 16.04
C TYR A 259 -6.64 14.56 15.98
N LYS A 260 -7.13 14.07 14.83
CA LYS A 260 -8.54 13.65 14.68
C LYS A 260 -8.91 12.36 15.42
N VAL A 261 -7.93 11.53 15.79
CA VAL A 261 -8.16 10.36 16.66
C VAL A 261 -8.16 10.74 18.14
N PHE A 262 -7.31 11.67 18.58
CA PHE A 262 -7.22 12.09 19.98
C PHE A 262 -8.47 12.84 20.47
N TRP A 263 -9.09 13.68 19.63
CA TRP A 263 -10.30 14.43 19.99
C TRP A 263 -11.61 13.62 19.88
N ARG A 264 -11.53 12.30 19.65
CA ARG A 264 -12.67 11.38 19.69
C ARG A 264 -12.90 10.70 21.04
N ASN A 265 -11.94 10.81 21.96
CA ASN A 265 -11.96 10.16 23.27
C ASN A 265 -12.24 11.15 24.43
N ILE A 266 -12.77 12.35 24.13
CA ILE A 266 -13.20 13.39 25.07
C ILE A 266 -14.60 13.83 24.66
#